data_AF-A0A7W0RB08-F1
#
_entry.id   AF-A0A7W0RB08-F1
#
_cell.length_a   1.000
_cell.length_b   1.000
_cell.length_c   1.000
_cell.angle_alpha   90.00
_cell.angle_beta   90.00
_cell.angle_gamma   90.00
#
_symmetry.space_group_name_H-M   'P 1'
#
loop_
_entity.id
_entity.type
_entity.pdbx_description
1 polymer ?
#
loop_
_entity_poly.entity_id
_entity_poly.type
_entity_poly.pdbx_seq_one_letter_code
_entity_poly.pdbx_strand_id
1 'polypeptide(L)'
;APEERFAALLGGREPLLICEELVLRARADLRARRAREAALQTRVALESLLAELERGLPPDRRRALVADRAAVGDAANAALLGELEEEAIAAVEASVGRMEGALRGRRIEGTCSPVPG
;
A
#
# COMPACT_ATOMS: atom_id res chain seq x y z
N ALA A 1 21.01 10.27 9.24
CA ALA A 1 21.38 8.99 9.90
C ALA A 1 20.12 8.21 10.31
N PRO A 2 20.20 6.88 10.50
CA PRO A 2 19.09 6.08 11.04
C PRO A 2 18.54 6.62 12.37
N GLU A 3 19.41 7.16 13.24
CA GLU A 3 19.01 7.73 14.53
C GLU A 3 18.19 9.04 14.37
N GLU A 4 18.53 9.89 13.40
CA GLU A 4 17.80 11.14 13.13
C GLU A 4 16.39 10.88 12.61
N ARG A 5 16.23 9.85 11.78
CA ARG A 5 14.91 9.42 11.29
C ARG A 5 14.07 8.81 12.41
N PHE A 6 14.69 8.02 13.29
CA PHE A 6 14.01 7.49 14.48
C PHE A 6 13.58 8.61 15.43
N ALA A 7 14.42 9.62 15.65
CA ALA A 7 14.09 10.81 16.41
C ALA A 7 13.03 11.69 15.73
N ALA A 8 12.97 11.72 14.40
CA ALA A 8 11.92 12.40 13.64
C ALA A 8 10.56 11.68 13.76
N LEU A 9 10.55 10.35 13.71
CA LEU A 9 9.36 9.52 13.93
C LEU A 9 8.83 9.68 15.37
N LEU A 10 9.69 9.59 16.38
CA LEU A 10 9.31 9.78 17.78
C LEU A 10 8.93 11.24 18.11
N GLY A 11 9.51 12.21 17.40
CA GLY A 11 9.19 13.62 17.53
C GLY A 11 7.98 14.10 16.73
N GLY A 12 7.25 13.20 16.04
CA GLY A 12 6.09 13.55 15.21
C GLY A 12 6.43 14.40 13.97
N ARG A 13 7.71 14.44 13.56
CA ARG A 13 8.22 15.24 12.44
C ARG A 13 8.19 14.50 11.10
N GLU A 14 7.94 13.19 11.08
CA GLU A 14 7.63 12.46 9.84
C GLU A 14 6.14 12.07 9.86
N PRO A 15 5.31 12.60 8.95
CA PRO A 15 3.89 12.28 8.91
C PRO A 15 3.72 10.79 8.58
N LEU A 16 2.89 10.10 9.37
CA LEU A 16 2.44 8.75 9.02
C LEU A 16 1.74 8.81 7.67
N LEU A 17 2.19 7.98 6.72
CA LEU A 17 1.57 7.93 5.41
C LEU A 17 0.21 7.27 5.55
N ILE A 18 -0.81 7.89 4.95
CA ILE A 18 -2.17 7.36 4.97
C ILE A 18 -2.18 5.96 4.33
N CYS A 19 -1.42 5.78 3.25
CA CYS A 19 -1.31 4.50 2.56
C CYS A 19 -0.78 3.36 3.45
N GLU A 20 0.11 3.64 4.42
CA GLU A 20 0.63 2.61 5.33
C GLU A 20 -0.47 2.03 6.20
N GLU A 21 -1.30 2.88 6.79
CA GLU A 21 -2.45 2.45 7.58
C GLU A 21 -3.48 1.73 6.70
N LEU A 22 -3.78 2.27 5.52
CA LEU A 22 -4.81 1.69 4.67
C LEU A 22 -4.42 0.29 4.16
N VAL A 23 -3.15 0.07 3.82
CA VAL A 23 -2.61 -1.25 3.43
C VAL A 23 -2.66 -2.23 4.61
N LEU A 24 -2.31 -1.79 5.82
CA LEU A 24 -2.40 -2.64 7.03
C LEU A 24 -3.83 -3.10 7.30
N ARG A 25 -4.81 -2.20 7.16
CA ARG A 25 -6.24 -2.53 7.29
C ARG A 25 -6.68 -3.53 6.23
N ALA A 26 -6.33 -3.30 4.96
CA ALA A 26 -6.66 -4.22 3.87
C ALA A 26 -6.09 -5.64 4.12
N ARG A 27 -4.84 -5.73 4.58
CA ARG A 27 -4.22 -7.01 4.95
C ARG A 27 -4.92 -7.67 6.15
N ALA A 28 -5.34 -6.90 7.15
CA ALA A 28 -6.07 -7.41 8.29
C ALA A 28 -7.44 -7.98 7.88
N ASP A 29 -8.15 -7.32 6.97
CA ASP A 29 -9.42 -7.79 6.43
C ASP A 29 -9.26 -9.09 5.61
N LEU A 30 -8.23 -9.18 4.76
CA LEU A 30 -7.90 -10.42 4.04
C LEU A 30 -7.66 -11.58 5.02
N ARG A 31 -6.85 -11.37 6.07
CA ARG A 31 -6.59 -12.39 7.10
C ARG A 31 -7.85 -12.80 7.87
N ALA A 32 -8.79 -11.88 8.04
CA ALA A 32 -10.07 -12.13 8.69
C ALA A 32 -11.12 -12.72 7.74
N ARG A 33 -10.78 -13.01 6.47
CA ARG A 33 -11.72 -13.43 5.42
C ARG A 33 -12.86 -12.43 5.16
N ARG A 34 -12.59 -11.14 5.43
CA ARG A 34 -13.48 -10.01 5.12
C ARG A 34 -13.14 -9.45 3.75
N ALA A 35 -13.39 -10.25 2.72
CA ALA A 35 -12.90 -9.97 1.37
C ALA A 35 -13.50 -8.70 0.75
N ARG A 36 -14.77 -8.39 1.09
CA ARG A 36 -15.45 -7.19 0.59
C ARG A 36 -14.84 -5.92 1.18
N GLU A 37 -14.61 -5.90 2.48
CA GLU A 37 -13.96 -4.82 3.20
C GLU A 37 -12.53 -4.63 2.68
N ALA A 38 -11.80 -5.73 2.49
CA ALA A 38 -10.47 -5.70 1.89
C ALA A 38 -10.47 -5.07 0.49
N ALA A 39 -11.42 -5.41 -0.39
CA ALA A 39 -11.50 -4.85 -1.74
C ALA A 39 -11.75 -3.33 -1.72
N LEU A 40 -12.72 -2.88 -0.90
CA LEU A 40 -13.03 -1.45 -0.73
C LEU A 40 -11.84 -0.67 -0.19
N GLN A 41 -11.17 -1.23 0.81
CA GLN A 41 -10.00 -0.65 1.45
C GLN A 41 -8.80 -0.59 0.50
N THR A 42 -8.57 -1.66 -0.28
CA THR A 42 -7.49 -1.78 -1.26
C THR A 42 -7.57 -0.70 -2.33
N ARG A 43 -8.79 -0.33 -2.79
CA ARG A 43 -8.98 0.76 -3.76
C ARG A 43 -8.43 2.08 -3.25
N VAL A 44 -8.75 2.45 -2.02
CA VAL A 44 -8.28 3.71 -1.42
C VAL A 44 -6.79 3.63 -1.07
N ALA A 45 -6.34 2.46 -0.61
CA ALA A 45 -4.93 2.20 -0.32
C ALA A 45 -4.04 2.36 -1.56
N LEU A 46 -4.48 1.89 -2.73
CA LEU A 46 -3.72 1.99 -3.97
C LEU A 46 -3.55 3.45 -4.41
N GLU A 47 -4.63 4.22 -4.41
CA GLU A 47 -4.59 5.63 -4.85
C GLU A 47 -3.78 6.51 -3.88
N SER A 48 -3.96 6.31 -2.57
CA SER A 48 -3.14 7.00 -1.57
C SER A 48 -1.65 6.66 -1.72
N LEU A 49 -1.31 5.38 -1.94
CA LEU A 49 0.08 4.96 -2.13
C LEU A 49 0.70 5.59 -3.38
N LEU A 50 -0.01 5.60 -4.50
CA LEU A 50 0.46 6.20 -5.75
C LEU A 50 0.65 7.72 -5.63
N ALA A 51 -0.20 8.40 -4.86
CA ALA A 51 -0.10 9.84 -4.60
C ALA A 51 1.03 10.17 -3.62
N GLU A 52 1.11 9.49 -2.48
CA GLU A 52 2.08 9.77 -1.42
C GLU A 52 3.50 9.35 -1.80
N LEU A 53 3.66 8.33 -2.65
CA LEU A 53 4.97 7.80 -3.05
C LEU A 53 5.38 8.15 -4.48
N GLU A 54 4.73 9.14 -5.12
CA GLU A 54 4.94 9.46 -6.54
C GLU A 54 6.42 9.58 -6.93
N ARG A 55 7.23 10.27 -6.11
CA ARG A 55 8.66 10.52 -6.35
C ARG A 55 9.59 9.45 -5.73
N GLY A 56 9.05 8.57 -4.89
CA GLY A 56 9.81 7.55 -4.16
C GLY A 56 9.65 6.14 -4.71
N LEU A 57 8.80 5.93 -5.72
CA LEU A 57 8.61 4.62 -6.35
C LEU A 57 9.53 4.45 -7.56
N PRO A 58 10.31 3.35 -7.64
CA PRO A 58 10.96 2.93 -8.87
C PRO A 58 9.93 2.84 -10.03
N PRO A 59 10.28 3.27 -11.26
CA PRO A 59 9.34 3.33 -12.38
C PRO A 59 8.60 2.02 -12.64
N ASP A 60 9.29 0.88 -12.55
CA ASP A 60 8.73 -0.45 -12.78
C ASP A 60 7.69 -0.82 -11.72
N ARG A 61 7.99 -0.52 -10.45
CA ARG A 61 7.04 -0.71 -9.33
C ARG A 61 5.82 0.19 -9.49
N ARG A 62 6.03 1.45 -9.87
CA ARG A 62 4.93 2.39 -10.15
C ARG A 62 4.04 1.88 -11.27
N ARG A 63 4.60 1.39 -12.38
CA ARG A 63 3.83 0.82 -13.50
C ARG A 63 3.00 -0.39 -13.07
N ALA A 64 3.59 -1.30 -12.29
CA ALA A 64 2.86 -2.47 -11.77
C ALA A 64 1.67 -2.07 -10.88
N LEU A 65 1.86 -1.09 -9.98
CA LEU A 65 0.77 -0.59 -9.13
C LEU A 65 -0.31 0.15 -9.94
N VAL A 66 0.07 0.95 -10.93
CA VAL A 66 -0.89 1.61 -11.82
C VAL A 66 -1.72 0.59 -12.61
N ALA A 67 -1.11 -0.53 -13.02
CA ALA A 67 -1.82 -1.61 -13.72
C ALA A 67 -2.89 -2.30 -12.86
N ASP A 68 -2.76 -2.26 -11.52
CA ASP A 68 -3.75 -2.84 -10.61
C ASP A 68 -5.07 -2.06 -10.55
N ARG A 69 -5.08 -0.79 -10.99
CA ARG A 69 -6.23 0.12 -10.83
C ARG A 69 -7.54 -0.46 -11.37
N ALA A 70 -7.50 -1.07 -12.56
CA ALA A 70 -8.70 -1.64 -13.18
C ALA A 70 -9.24 -2.80 -12.33
N ALA A 71 -8.41 -3.82 -12.08
CA ALA A 71 -8.81 -5.01 -11.33
C ALA A 71 -9.26 -4.68 -9.90
N VAL A 72 -8.57 -3.78 -9.20
CA VAL A 72 -8.96 -3.33 -7.85
C VAL A 72 -10.25 -2.51 -7.89
N GLY A 73 -10.44 -1.67 -8.92
CA GLY A 73 -11.66 -0.92 -9.13
C GLY A 73 -12.87 -1.84 -9.36
N ASP A 74 -12.71 -2.84 -10.23
CA ASP A 74 -13.74 -3.83 -10.55
C ASP A 74 -14.10 -4.66 -9.32
N ALA A 75 -13.10 -5.16 -8.59
CA ALA A 75 -13.31 -5.87 -7.33
C ALA A 75 -14.03 -5.01 -6.29
N ALA A 76 -13.66 -3.74 -6.13
CA ALA A 76 -14.34 -2.84 -5.20
C ALA A 76 -15.79 -2.55 -5.61
N ASN A 77 -16.07 -2.45 -6.92
CA ASN A 77 -17.43 -2.26 -7.43
C ASN A 77 -18.29 -3.52 -7.19
N ALA A 78 -17.76 -4.71 -7.46
CA ALA A 78 -18.43 -5.97 -7.15
C ALA A 78 -18.71 -6.10 -5.63
N ALA A 79 -17.74 -5.72 -4.79
CA ALA A 79 -17.89 -5.72 -3.34
C ALA A 79 -19.07 -4.87 -2.84
N LEU A 80 -19.36 -3.73 -3.48
CA LEU A 80 -20.51 -2.90 -3.16
C LEU A 80 -21.84 -3.61 -3.44
N LEU A 81 -21.89 -4.43 -4.48
CA LEU A 81 -23.07 -5.22 -4.87
C LEU A 81 -23.25 -6.49 -4.03
N GLY A 82 -22.25 -6.86 -3.23
CA GLY A 82 -22.30 -8.05 -2.38
C GLY A 82 -21.64 -9.28 -2.99
N GLU A 83 -21.06 -9.16 -4.17
CA GLU A 83 -20.46 -10.27 -4.92
C GLU A 83 -18.94 -10.07 -4.98
N LEU A 84 -18.17 -11.13 -4.73
CA LEU A 84 -16.73 -11.12 -4.95
C LEU A 84 -16.32 -12.53 -5.35
N GLU A 85 -15.96 -12.70 -6.61
CA GLU A 85 -15.46 -13.99 -7.11
C GLU A 85 -14.03 -14.24 -6.64
N GLU A 86 -13.62 -15.51 -6.62
CA GLU A 86 -12.29 -15.92 -6.17
C GLU A 86 -11.16 -15.22 -6.96
N GLU A 87 -11.37 -15.00 -8.26
CA GLU A 87 -10.42 -14.26 -9.11
C GLU A 87 -10.26 -12.80 -8.64
N ALA A 88 -11.37 -12.13 -8.28
CA ALA A 88 -11.33 -10.77 -7.76
C ALA A 88 -10.65 -10.71 -6.37
N ILE A 89 -10.87 -11.72 -5.53
CA ILE A 89 -10.17 -11.87 -4.24
C ILE A 89 -8.66 -12.01 -4.48
N ALA A 90 -8.26 -12.90 -5.39
CA ALA A 90 -6.85 -13.12 -5.72
C ALA A 90 -6.19 -11.84 -6.28
N ALA A 91 -6.90 -11.07 -7.10
CA ALA A 91 -6.42 -9.79 -7.61
C ALA A 91 -6.19 -8.77 -6.48
N VAL A 92 -7.12 -8.70 -5.51
CA VAL A 92 -6.97 -7.86 -4.31
C VAL A 92 -5.77 -8.30 -3.47
N GLU A 93 -5.61 -9.60 -3.21
CA GLU A 93 -4.48 -10.14 -2.46
C GLU A 93 -3.12 -9.84 -3.11
N ALA A 94 -3.04 -10.02 -4.43
CA ALA A 94 -1.85 -9.74 -5.21
C ALA A 94 -1.51 -8.24 -5.19
N SER A 95 -2.51 -7.37 -5.30
CA SER A 95 -2.30 -5.92 -5.23
C SER A 95 -1.81 -5.49 -3.84
N VAL A 96 -2.43 -5.99 -2.76
CA VAL A 96 -1.97 -5.75 -1.38
C VAL A 96 -0.52 -6.22 -1.20
N GLY A 97 -0.16 -7.39 -1.75
CA GLY A 97 1.22 -7.88 -1.73
C GLY A 97 2.22 -6.94 -2.41
N ARG A 98 1.85 -6.37 -3.56
CA ARG A 98 2.69 -5.37 -4.27
C ARG A 98 2.82 -4.07 -3.48
N MET A 99 1.73 -3.58 -2.89
CA MET A 99 1.73 -2.39 -2.03
C MET A 99 2.65 -2.58 -0.81
N GLU A 100 2.55 -3.72 -0.12
CA GLU A 100 3.45 -4.04 0.99
C GLU A 100 4.92 -4.11 0.56
N GLY A 101 5.19 -4.64 -0.64
CA GLY A 101 6.53 -4.66 -1.24
C GLY A 101 7.09 -3.26 -1.47
N ALA A 102 6.27 -2.35 -1.99
CA ALA A 102 6.63 -0.95 -2.18
C ALA A 102 6.96 -0.24 -0.86
N LEU A 103 6.11 -0.42 0.17
CA LEU A 103 6.32 0.17 1.49
C LEU A 103 7.58 -0.38 2.19
N ARG A 104 7.84 -1.70 2.07
CA ARG A 104 9.10 -2.30 2.57
C ARG A 104 10.33 -1.73 1.87
N GLY A 105 10.28 -1.56 0.54
CA GLY A 105 11.36 -0.96 -0.24
C GLY A 105 11.71 0.45 0.24
N ARG A 106 10.69 1.31 0.41
CA ARG A 106 10.87 2.67 0.96
C ARG A 106 11.54 2.66 2.33
N ARG A 107 11.15 1.73 3.21
CA ARG A 107 11.71 1.66 4.57
C ARG A 107 13.22 1.39 4.53
N ILE A 108 13.64 0.45 3.69
CA ILE A 108 15.04 0.06 3.51
C ILE A 108 15.86 1.22 2.90
N GLU A 109 15.36 1.86 1.86
CA GLU A 109 16.03 3.00 1.20
C GLU A 109 16.26 4.16 2.17
N GLY A 110 15.27 4.50 2.99
CA GLY A 110 15.43 5.54 4.01
C GLY A 110 16.27 5.11 5.22
N THR A 111 16.66 3.84 5.38
CA THR A 111 17.59 3.39 6.42
C THR A 111 19.03 3.26 5.93
N CYS A 112 19.25 3.21 4.60
CA CYS A 112 20.56 3.03 3.98
C CYS A 112 21.21 4.33 3.46
N SER A 113 20.71 5.51 3.84
CA SER A 113 21.38 6.78 3.48
C SER A 113 22.65 6.98 4.33
N PRO A 114 23.86 6.97 3.76
CA PRO A 114 25.09 7.26 4.50
C PRO A 114 25.11 8.73 4.91
N VAL A 115 25.48 8.98 6.17
CA VAL A 115 25.75 10.33 6.68
C VAL A 115 26.92 10.91 5.89
N PRO A 116 26.79 12.09 5.26
CA PRO A 116 27.96 12.77 4.69
C PRO A 116 28.84 13.25 5.86
N GLY A 117 30.08 12.77 5.88
CA GLY A 117 31.14 13.27 6.76
C GLY A 117 31.71 14.59 6.27
#